data_AF-A0A2A2SIW5-F1
#
_entry.id   AF-A0A2A2SIW5-F1
#
_cell.length_a   1.000
_cell.length_b   1.000
_cell.length_c   1.000
_cell.angle_alpha   90.00
_cell.angle_beta   90.00
_cell.angle_gamma   90.00
#
_symmetry.space_group_name_H-M   'P 1'
#
loop_
_entity.id
_entity.type
_entity.pdbx_description
1 polymer ?
#
loop_
_entity_poly.entity_id
_entity_poly.type
_entity_poly.pdbx_seq_one_letter_code
_entity_poly.pdbx_strand_id
1 'polypeptide(L)'
;MQTRIGAIWDEPVRVDCAQRSWLRDRVTANALRELDRFLNLLIDVAAEHAGLRTWGGRRRTPNKLSALQSALGSPRLHHEALRSIGRVRDCLFHCGGLVRRPDHRQSDVLTLMWRAGSTRRRATLAIGDRIDLTAADVLAICELYRRIAAELVTHSASVEAA
;
A
#
# COMPACT_ATOMS: atom_id res chain seq x y z
N MET A 1 30.88 2.81 -41.84
CA MET A 1 30.59 3.76 -40.74
C MET A 1 29.62 3.06 -39.78
N GLN A 2 30.13 2.40 -38.74
CA GLN A 2 29.33 1.72 -37.72
C GLN A 2 29.47 2.48 -36.40
N THR A 3 28.39 3.10 -35.94
CA THR A 3 28.34 3.77 -34.64
C THR A 3 28.11 2.72 -33.56
N ARG A 4 29.12 2.46 -32.72
CA ARG A 4 29.01 1.53 -31.57
C ARG A 4 28.12 2.15 -30.49
N ILE A 5 26.94 1.57 -30.28
CA ILE A 5 26.08 1.78 -29.10
C ILE A 5 26.65 0.92 -27.95
N GLY A 6 27.82 1.29 -27.43
CA GLY A 6 28.52 0.49 -26.40
C GLY A 6 28.93 1.24 -25.14
N ALA A 7 28.91 2.58 -25.14
CA ALA A 7 29.61 3.37 -24.12
C ALA A 7 28.76 3.93 -22.98
N ILE A 8 27.47 3.57 -22.86
CA ILE A 8 26.57 4.16 -21.85
C ILE A 8 26.50 3.33 -20.55
N TRP A 9 26.96 2.08 -20.55
CA TRP A 9 26.74 1.14 -19.43
C TRP A 9 27.98 0.85 -18.58
N ASP A 10 29.18 1.31 -18.97
CA ASP A 10 30.45 0.98 -18.30
C ASP A 10 30.95 2.01 -17.27
N GLU A 11 30.27 3.16 -17.13
CA GLU A 11 30.56 4.07 -16.01
C GLU A 11 29.76 3.65 -14.77
N PRO A 12 30.42 3.35 -13.63
CA PRO A 12 29.70 3.14 -12.38
C PRO A 12 29.01 4.45 -12.03
N VAL A 13 27.68 4.50 -12.20
CA VAL A 13 26.86 5.62 -11.80
C VAL A 13 27.14 5.87 -10.32
N ARG A 14 27.85 6.96 -10.02
CA ARG A 14 28.11 7.40 -8.64
C ARG A 14 26.81 7.94 -8.06
N VAL A 15 25.96 7.04 -7.58
CA VAL A 15 24.76 7.42 -6.85
C VAL A 15 25.19 7.82 -5.43
N ASP A 16 25.05 9.11 -5.09
CA ASP A 16 25.28 9.59 -3.73
C ASP A 16 24.23 9.03 -2.74
N CYS A 17 24.43 9.26 -1.44
CA CYS A 17 23.53 8.74 -0.41
C CYS A 17 22.10 9.29 -0.50
N ALA A 18 21.93 10.55 -0.93
CA ALA A 18 20.63 11.21 -1.07
C ALA A 18 19.84 10.64 -2.25
N GLN A 19 20.50 10.43 -3.38
CA GLN A 19 19.92 9.84 -4.59
C GLN A 19 19.60 8.35 -4.38
N ARG A 20 20.42 7.60 -3.63
CA ARG A 20 20.09 6.22 -3.21
C ARG A 20 18.85 6.17 -2.31
N SER A 21 18.76 7.08 -1.34
CA SER A 21 17.60 7.17 -0.45
C SER A 21 16.32 7.50 -1.23
N TRP A 22 16.39 8.48 -2.14
CA TRP A 22 15.26 8.84 -3.00
C TRP A 22 14.81 7.70 -3.92
N LEU A 23 15.76 6.99 -4.54
CA LEU A 23 15.45 5.82 -5.38
C LEU A 23 14.78 4.71 -4.57
N ARG A 24 15.29 4.42 -3.36
CA ARG A 24 14.66 3.45 -2.45
C ARG A 24 13.23 3.85 -2.10
N ASP A 25 13.00 5.11 -1.76
CA ASP A 25 11.66 5.62 -1.42
C ASP A 25 10.71 5.47 -2.61
N ARG A 26 11.16 5.80 -3.83
CA ARG A 26 10.40 5.64 -5.08
C ARG A 26 10.06 4.19 -5.38
N VAL A 27 11.04 3.28 -5.30
CA VAL A 27 10.83 1.85 -5.55
C VAL A 27 9.84 1.27 -4.54
N THR A 28 10.01 1.60 -3.26
CA THR A 28 9.11 1.16 -2.19
C THR A 28 7.69 1.67 -2.44
N ALA A 29 7.55 2.95 -2.79
CA ALA A 29 6.24 3.53 -3.10
C ALA A 29 5.58 2.87 -4.31
N ASN A 30 6.35 2.55 -5.36
CA ASN A 30 5.82 1.87 -6.54
C ASN A 30 5.35 0.46 -6.21
N ALA A 31 6.15 -0.31 -5.47
CA ALA A 31 5.73 -1.64 -5.02
C ALA A 31 4.42 -1.59 -4.22
N LEU A 32 4.29 -0.62 -3.30
CA LEU A 32 3.06 -0.41 -2.56
C LEU A 32 1.87 0.02 -3.45
N ARG A 33 2.10 0.81 -4.50
CA ARG A 33 1.04 1.17 -5.48
C ARG A 33 0.54 -0.05 -6.23
N GLU A 34 1.44 -0.94 -6.65
CA GLU A 34 1.06 -2.16 -7.37
C GLU A 34 0.32 -3.15 -6.46
N LEU A 35 0.75 -3.32 -5.21
CA LEU A 35 -0.01 -4.11 -4.23
C LEU A 35 -1.42 -3.54 -3.99
N ASP A 36 -1.52 -2.22 -3.84
CA ASP A 36 -2.82 -1.56 -3.66
C ASP A 36 -3.73 -1.70 -4.89
N ARG A 37 -3.15 -1.64 -6.10
CA ARG A 37 -3.87 -1.83 -7.36
C ARG A 37 -4.34 -3.28 -7.54
N PHE A 38 -3.47 -4.26 -7.27
CA PHE A 38 -3.83 -5.67 -7.31
C PHE A 38 -4.98 -5.96 -6.34
N LEU A 39 -4.87 -5.51 -5.09
CA LEU A 39 -5.94 -5.68 -4.11
C LEU A 39 -7.24 -4.98 -4.53
N ASN A 40 -7.15 -3.79 -5.14
CA ASN A 40 -8.31 -3.08 -5.65
C ASN A 40 -9.11 -3.90 -6.68
N LEU A 41 -8.40 -4.59 -7.59
CA LEU A 41 -9.00 -5.47 -8.59
C LEU A 41 -9.57 -6.73 -7.95
N LEU A 42 -8.85 -7.34 -7.02
CA LEU A 42 -9.31 -8.55 -6.33
C LEU A 42 -10.62 -8.31 -5.56
N ILE A 43 -10.79 -7.13 -4.96
CA ILE A 43 -12.04 -6.74 -4.30
C ILE A 43 -13.20 -6.64 -5.29
N ASP A 44 -12.98 -6.12 -6.51
CA ASP A 44 -14.04 -6.05 -7.52
C ASP A 44 -14.45 -7.46 -7.96
N VAL A 45 -13.48 -8.37 -8.16
CA VAL A 45 -13.75 -9.77 -8.50
C VAL A 45 -14.52 -10.48 -7.38
N ALA A 46 -14.13 -10.28 -6.12
CA ALA A 46 -14.83 -10.85 -4.98
C ALA A 46 -16.27 -10.32 -4.84
N ALA A 47 -16.49 -9.04 -5.15
CA ALA A 47 -17.82 -8.42 -5.15
C ALA A 47 -18.71 -8.99 -6.26
N GLU A 48 -18.17 -9.13 -7.48
CA GLU A 48 -18.88 -9.75 -8.60
C GLU A 48 -19.30 -11.19 -8.26
N HIS A 49 -18.39 -11.96 -7.67
CA HIS A 49 -18.67 -13.33 -7.25
C HIS A 49 -19.76 -13.40 -6.16
N ALA A 50 -19.81 -12.43 -5.25
CA ALA A 50 -20.86 -12.34 -4.24
C ALA A 50 -22.20 -11.77 -4.78
N GLY A 51 -22.35 -11.58 -6.09
CA GLY A 51 -23.55 -10.99 -6.69
C GLY A 51 -23.75 -9.50 -6.36
N LEU A 52 -22.69 -8.81 -5.90
CA LEU A 52 -22.71 -7.41 -5.53
C LEU A 52 -22.28 -6.52 -6.69
N ARG A 53 -22.79 -5.29 -6.71
CA ARG A 53 -22.37 -4.30 -7.70
C ARG A 53 -20.90 -3.94 -7.50
N THR A 54 -20.09 -4.11 -8.55
CA THR A 54 -18.69 -3.70 -8.57
C THR A 54 -18.56 -2.17 -8.48
N TRP A 55 -17.48 -1.69 -7.86
CA TRP A 55 -17.26 -0.26 -7.64
C TRP A 55 -16.32 0.34 -8.70
N GLY A 56 -16.56 0.02 -9.97
CA GLY A 56 -15.79 0.50 -11.11
C GLY A 56 -15.42 1.98 -10.98
N GLY A 57 -14.13 2.29 -11.11
CA GLY A 57 -13.60 3.66 -11.03
C GLY A 57 -13.22 4.19 -9.63
N ARG A 58 -13.61 3.53 -8.52
CA ARG A 58 -13.17 3.96 -7.17
C ARG A 58 -11.73 3.54 -6.87
N ARG A 59 -10.76 4.43 -7.07
CA ARG A 59 -9.32 4.17 -6.81
C ARG A 59 -8.92 3.96 -5.34
N ARG A 60 -9.84 4.02 -4.37
CA ARG A 60 -9.51 3.92 -2.95
C ARG A 60 -9.84 2.54 -2.40
N THR A 61 -8.85 1.66 -2.43
CA THR A 61 -8.91 0.28 -1.92
C THR A 61 -9.49 0.14 -0.52
N PRO A 62 -9.14 0.99 0.49
CA PRO A 62 -9.76 0.89 1.82
C PRO A 62 -11.28 1.06 1.78
N ASN A 63 -11.77 2.00 0.95
CA ASN A 63 -13.20 2.29 0.86
C ASN A 63 -13.96 1.16 0.15
N LYS A 64 -13.36 0.56 -0.89
CA LYS A 64 -13.94 -0.59 -1.59
C LYS A 64 -14.05 -1.79 -0.65
N LEU A 65 -12.96 -2.13 0.05
CA LEU A 65 -12.94 -3.23 1.00
C LEU A 65 -13.99 -3.03 2.10
N SER A 66 -14.06 -1.84 2.69
CA SER A 66 -15.08 -1.51 3.70
C SER A 66 -16.50 -1.64 3.17
N ALA A 67 -16.75 -1.29 1.91
CA ALA A 67 -18.07 -1.43 1.29
C ALA A 67 -18.45 -2.91 1.09
N LEU A 68 -17.51 -3.72 0.60
CA LEU A 68 -17.68 -5.16 0.47
C LEU A 68 -17.93 -5.82 1.82
N GLN A 69 -17.09 -5.54 2.81
CA GLN A 69 -17.23 -6.08 4.16
C GLN A 69 -18.59 -5.71 4.78
N SER A 70 -19.04 -4.47 4.62
CA SER A 70 -20.37 -4.06 5.09
C SER A 70 -21.52 -4.78 4.36
N ALA A 71 -21.39 -5.04 3.06
CA ALA A 71 -22.40 -5.81 2.33
C ALA A 71 -22.44 -7.28 2.77
N LEU A 72 -21.29 -7.85 3.15
CA LEU A 72 -21.15 -9.22 3.65
C LEU A 72 -21.34 -9.34 5.17
N GLY A 73 -21.76 -8.29 5.88
CA GLY A 73 -21.92 -8.31 7.34
C GLY A 73 -20.60 -8.52 8.13
N SER A 74 -19.45 -8.33 7.49
CA SER A 74 -18.12 -8.58 8.05
C SER A 74 -17.51 -7.31 8.69
N PRO A 75 -16.67 -7.45 9.73
CA PRO A 75 -16.04 -6.33 10.40
C PRO A 75 -14.96 -5.64 9.55
N ARG A 76 -14.82 -4.32 9.70
CA ARG A 76 -13.87 -3.47 8.95
C ARG A 76 -12.45 -3.46 9.53
N LEU A 77 -11.85 -4.63 9.67
CA LEU A 77 -10.61 -4.81 10.46
C LEU A 77 -9.37 -4.11 9.84
N HIS A 78 -9.34 -3.93 8.53
CA HIS A 78 -8.12 -3.52 7.81
C HIS A 78 -8.14 -2.06 7.31
N HIS A 79 -9.25 -1.36 7.52
CA HIS A 79 -9.49 -0.04 6.91
C HIS A 79 -8.42 0.99 7.29
N GLU A 80 -8.17 1.17 8.59
CA GLU A 80 -7.19 2.16 9.06
C GLU A 80 -5.77 1.82 8.64
N ALA A 81 -5.44 0.53 8.60
CA ALA A 81 -4.11 0.09 8.15
C ALA A 81 -3.88 0.40 6.68
N LEU A 82 -4.83 0.07 5.80
CA LEU A 82 -4.75 0.40 4.38
C LEU A 82 -4.72 1.91 4.13
N ARG A 83 -5.45 2.71 4.93
CA ARG A 83 -5.37 4.18 4.84
C ARG A 83 -4.01 4.71 5.25
N SER A 84 -3.44 4.19 6.34
CA SER A 84 -2.11 4.56 6.81
C SER A 84 -1.05 4.23 5.75
N ILE A 85 -1.08 3.02 5.19
CA ILE A 85 -0.17 2.59 4.10
C ILE A 85 -0.33 3.48 2.87
N GLY A 86 -1.57 3.81 2.47
CA GLY A 86 -1.83 4.73 1.37
C GLY A 86 -1.20 6.11 1.58
N ARG A 87 -1.27 6.66 2.80
CA ARG A 87 -0.62 7.95 3.14
C ARG A 87 0.90 7.85 3.11
N VAL A 88 1.47 6.77 3.66
CA VAL A 88 2.91 6.51 3.64
C VAL A 88 3.43 6.45 2.21
N ARG A 89 2.78 5.63 1.38
CA ARG A 89 3.08 5.49 -0.05
C ARG A 89 3.05 6.83 -0.77
N ASP A 90 2.03 7.64 -0.52
CA ASP A 90 1.90 8.95 -1.15
C ASP A 90 3.03 9.90 -0.71
N CYS A 91 3.45 9.86 0.56
CA CYS A 91 4.61 10.63 1.05
C CYS A 91 5.94 10.15 0.43
N LEU A 92 6.16 8.84 0.34
CA LEU A 92 7.33 8.27 -0.31
C LEU A 92 7.40 8.64 -1.80
N PHE A 93 6.26 8.59 -2.50
CA PHE A 93 6.20 8.86 -3.94
C PHE A 93 6.31 10.35 -4.28
N HIS A 94 5.55 11.21 -3.59
CA HIS A 94 5.41 12.62 -3.96
C HIS A 94 6.31 13.56 -3.16
N CYS A 95 6.70 13.16 -1.94
CA CYS A 95 7.37 14.05 -0.97
C CYS A 95 8.78 13.57 -0.60
N GLY A 96 9.33 12.58 -1.29
CA GLY A 96 10.66 12.02 -0.98
C GLY A 96 10.75 11.46 0.44
N GLY A 97 9.64 10.88 0.93
CA GLY A 97 9.55 10.30 2.27
C GLY A 97 9.27 11.29 3.40
N LEU A 98 9.13 12.59 3.12
CA LEU A 98 8.77 13.57 4.13
C LEU A 98 7.25 13.59 4.39
N VAL A 99 6.86 13.65 5.66
CA VAL A 99 5.48 13.82 6.07
C VAL A 99 5.03 15.25 5.74
N ARG A 100 4.20 15.39 4.71
CA ARG A 100 3.61 16.68 4.29
C ARG A 100 2.13 16.79 4.57
N ARG A 101 1.50 15.69 4.99
CA ARG A 101 0.06 15.62 5.22
C ARG A 101 -0.24 14.81 6.48
N PRO A 102 -1.02 15.37 7.42
CA PRO A 102 -1.46 14.65 8.61
C PRO A 102 -2.58 13.65 8.28
N ASP A 103 -2.99 12.85 9.26
CA ASP A 103 -4.08 11.88 9.10
C ASP A 103 -5.39 12.54 8.64
N HIS A 104 -5.71 13.72 9.20
CA HIS A 104 -6.87 14.55 8.85
C HIS A 104 -6.59 16.04 9.09
N ARG A 105 -7.47 16.93 8.60
CA ARG A 105 -7.27 18.40 8.62
C ARG A 105 -7.01 19.00 10.01
N GLN A 106 -7.54 18.39 11.07
CA GLN A 106 -7.39 18.86 12.46
C GLN A 106 -6.24 18.18 13.21
N SER A 107 -5.40 17.39 12.54
CA SER A 107 -4.25 16.71 13.14
C SER A 107 -2.96 17.34 12.61
N ASP A 108 -1.92 17.25 13.41
CA ASP A 108 -0.54 17.65 13.13
C ASP A 108 0.39 16.43 12.92
N VAL A 109 -0.16 15.21 12.96
CA VAL A 109 0.60 13.96 12.86
C VAL A 109 0.08 13.04 11.78
N LEU A 110 0.99 12.22 11.24
CA LEU A 110 0.70 11.04 10.46
C LEU A 110 0.86 9.80 11.34
N THR A 111 -0.21 9.02 11.50
CA THR A 111 -0.14 7.74 12.21
C THR A 111 0.23 6.61 11.25
N LEU A 112 1.33 5.95 11.54
CA LEU A 112 1.75 4.68 10.95
C LEU A 112 1.04 3.54 11.67
N MET A 113 0.24 2.75 10.97
CA MET A 113 -0.55 1.68 11.57
C MET A 113 -0.63 0.46 10.64
N TRP A 114 -0.03 -0.65 11.06
CA TRP A 114 -0.19 -1.95 10.41
C TRP A 114 0.12 -3.07 11.40
N ARG A 115 -0.44 -4.26 11.15
CA ARG A 115 -0.25 -5.45 11.99
C ARG A 115 -0.07 -6.71 11.16
N ALA A 116 0.96 -7.48 11.47
CA ALA A 116 1.22 -8.80 10.93
C ALA A 116 1.64 -9.75 12.06
N GLY A 117 0.95 -10.89 12.20
CA GLY A 117 1.12 -11.78 13.36
C GLY A 117 1.07 -11.03 14.70
N SER A 118 2.11 -11.21 15.52
CA SER A 118 2.34 -10.51 16.80
C SER A 118 2.92 -9.09 16.64
N THR A 119 3.41 -8.72 15.46
CA THR A 119 4.05 -7.43 15.22
C THR A 119 2.99 -6.38 14.92
N ARG A 120 2.89 -5.38 15.79
CA ARG A 120 2.02 -4.21 15.60
C ARG A 120 2.90 -2.97 15.51
N ARG A 121 2.89 -2.30 14.36
CA ARG A 121 3.42 -0.93 14.29
C ARG A 121 2.29 0.04 14.59
N ARG A 122 2.53 0.87 15.60
CA ARG A 122 1.77 2.09 15.85
C ARG A 122 2.78 3.18 16.23
N ALA A 123 2.98 4.12 15.33
CA ALA A 123 3.87 5.26 15.54
C ALA A 123 3.20 6.52 14.98
N THR A 124 3.53 7.67 15.54
CA THR A 124 3.08 8.98 15.05
C THR A 124 4.30 9.77 14.61
N LEU A 125 4.21 10.35 13.42
CA LEU A 125 5.23 11.23 12.86
C LEU A 125 4.65 12.64 12.72
N ALA A 126 5.40 13.66 13.13
CA ALA A 126 5.01 15.04 12.94
C ALA A 126 5.17 15.46 11.47
N ILE A 127 4.54 16.57 11.09
CA ILE A 127 4.79 17.20 9.78
C ILE A 127 6.27 17.61 9.69
N GLY A 128 6.92 17.25 8.59
CA GLY A 128 8.35 17.47 8.36
C GLY A 128 9.22 16.27 8.70
N ASP A 129 8.73 15.31 9.49
CA ASP A 129 9.47 14.09 9.81
C ASP A 129 9.69 13.24 8.56
N ARG A 130 10.79 12.47 8.56
CA ARG A 130 11.06 11.48 7.53
C ARG A 130 10.45 10.14 7.91
N ILE A 131 9.76 9.53 6.95
CA ILE A 131 9.29 8.16 7.08
C ILE A 131 10.48 7.23 6.87
N ASP A 132 10.81 6.45 7.89
CA ASP A 132 11.76 5.36 7.79
C ASP A 132 11.03 4.01 7.91
N LEU A 133 11.06 3.24 6.80
CA LEU A 133 10.52 1.89 6.73
C LEU A 133 11.66 0.87 6.87
N THR A 134 11.58 0.12 7.96
CA THR A 134 12.44 -1.02 8.24
C THR A 134 12.02 -2.23 7.41
N ALA A 135 12.89 -3.23 7.31
CA ALA A 135 12.54 -4.51 6.66
C ALA A 135 11.33 -5.18 7.34
N ALA A 136 11.21 -5.08 8.67
CA ALA A 136 10.08 -5.60 9.42
C ALA A 136 8.75 -4.92 9.05
N ASP A 137 8.77 -3.62 8.74
CA ASP A 137 7.57 -2.92 8.29
C ASP A 137 7.11 -3.40 6.93
N VAL A 138 8.05 -3.55 6.00
CA VAL A 138 7.75 -4.04 4.64
C VAL A 138 7.17 -5.45 4.72
N LEU A 139 7.77 -6.34 5.50
CA LEU A 139 7.24 -7.68 5.72
C LEU A 139 5.84 -7.66 6.35
N ALA A 140 5.63 -6.80 7.34
CA ALA A 140 4.32 -6.67 7.99
C ALA A 140 3.24 -6.14 7.04
N ILE A 141 3.58 -5.22 6.15
CA ILE A 141 2.68 -4.72 5.11
C ILE A 141 2.36 -5.83 4.11
N CYS A 142 3.36 -6.54 3.58
CA CYS A 142 3.15 -7.65 2.66
C CYS A 142 2.24 -8.74 3.25
N GLU A 143 2.47 -9.11 4.51
CA GLU A 143 1.66 -10.08 5.23
C GLU A 143 0.22 -9.60 5.43
N LEU A 144 0.01 -8.30 5.70
CA LEU A 144 -1.34 -7.72 5.74
C LEU A 144 -2.05 -7.86 4.39
N TYR A 145 -1.40 -7.49 3.29
CA TYR A 145 -1.99 -7.63 1.95
C TYR A 145 -2.31 -9.09 1.61
N ARG A 146 -1.39 -10.01 1.93
CA ARG A 146 -1.59 -11.45 1.74
C ARG A 146 -2.79 -11.97 2.53
N ARG A 147 -2.94 -11.55 3.78
CA ARG A 147 -4.07 -11.93 4.63
C ARG A 147 -5.39 -11.45 4.06
N ILE A 148 -5.47 -10.18 3.65
CA ILE A 148 -6.70 -9.63 3.06
C ILE A 148 -7.06 -10.40 1.79
N ALA A 149 -6.07 -10.69 0.93
CA ALA A 149 -6.30 -11.48 -0.28
C ALA A 149 -6.82 -12.89 0.04
N ALA A 150 -6.22 -13.57 1.02
CA ALA A 150 -6.68 -14.89 1.48
C ALA A 150 -8.11 -14.84 2.04
N GLU A 151 -8.44 -13.84 2.85
CA GLU A 151 -9.80 -13.63 3.36
C GLU A 151 -10.79 -13.46 2.21
N LEU A 152 -10.48 -12.64 1.20
CA LEU A 152 -11.35 -12.44 0.04
C LEU A 152 -11.59 -13.74 -0.74
N VAL A 153 -10.54 -14.52 -0.99
CA VAL A 153 -10.65 -15.80 -1.73
C VAL A 153 -11.48 -16.82 -0.95
N THR A 154 -11.28 -16.95 0.37
CA THR A 154 -12.07 -17.87 1.19
C THR A 154 -13.55 -17.49 1.22
N HIS A 155 -13.86 -16.19 1.31
CA HIS A 155 -15.26 -15.72 1.29
C HIS A 155 -15.92 -15.96 -0.07
N SER A 156 -15.17 -15.84 -1.18
CA SER A 156 -15.69 -16.21 -2.50
C SER A 156 -15.97 -17.71 -2.59
N ALA A 157 -15.07 -18.58 -2.13
CA ALA A 157 -15.26 -20.03 -2.19
C ALA A 157 -16.46 -20.54 -1.35
N SER A 158 -16.80 -19.87 -0.23
CA SER A 158 -17.98 -20.23 0.58
C SER A 158 -19.32 -19.89 -0.08
N VAL A 159 -19.34 -18.98 -1.06
CA VAL A 159 -20.56 -18.64 -1.83
C VAL A 159 -20.85 -19.70 -2.90
N GLU A 160 -19.84 -20.36 -3.47
CA GLU A 160 -20.03 -21.45 -4.45
C GLU A 160 -20.60 -22.74 -3.83
N ALA A 161 -20.40 -22.94 -2.53
CA ALA A 161 -20.80 -24.16 -1.83
C ALA A 161 -22.25 -24.12 -1.28
N ALA A 162 -22.95 -22.99 -1.42
CA ALA A 162 -24.30 -22.74 -0.92
C ALA A 162 -25.31 -22.60 -2.08
#